data_AF-A0A3D2AG57-F1
#
_entry.id   AF-A0A3D2AG57-F1
#
_cell.length_a   1.000
_cell.length_b   1.000
_cell.length_c   1.000
_cell.angle_alpha   90.00
_cell.angle_beta   90.00
_cell.angle_gamma   90.00
#
_symmetry.space_group_name_H-M   'P 1'
#
loop_
_entity.id
_entity.type
_entity.pdbx_description
1 polymer ?
#
loop_
_entity_poly.entity_id
_entity_poly.type
_entity_poly.pdbx_seq_one_letter_code
_entity_poly.pdbx_strand_id
1 'polypeptide(L)'
;MKKILALLMVATMMLCFAGCGKKDVKLKIINEELGAEYYGIAFRKGDEETCKYIDAAVQELVKNGEYKKIADKKDYKDIVGNLMFLAEDYKAKEYDVDITNAEKRTFTIGIDPEYPPFSYMGDDGKYTGFDIDVCQAACDLLGWEMKVFTVDWDSKLLQLDAKECDCIWSGMTIMDSMKEQGYVISEPYYYNTQVLVVKEGKGIKSSKDLKDKVVAVQKGTSGASLLDDDLKSLKKTFKEVKTFKSFLVCFTELESGGVDAVFVDYPVAKSYVAKKNK
;
A
#
# COMPACT_ATOMS: atom_id res chain seq x y z
N MET A 1 11.76 -12.42 -60.59
CA MET A 1 12.40 -11.22 -60.00
C MET A 1 11.49 -10.41 -59.06
N LYS A 2 10.18 -10.22 -59.33
CA LYS A 2 9.29 -9.43 -58.45
C LYS A 2 8.96 -10.05 -57.07
N LYS A 3 9.08 -11.37 -56.88
CA LYS A 3 8.79 -12.03 -55.58
C LYS A 3 9.94 -11.99 -54.56
N ILE A 4 11.18 -11.74 -54.99
CA ILE A 4 12.36 -11.71 -54.10
C ILE A 4 12.54 -10.33 -53.46
N LEU A 5 12.08 -9.27 -54.13
CA LEU A 5 12.20 -7.89 -53.64
C LEU A 5 11.24 -7.58 -52.47
N ALA A 6 10.07 -8.21 -52.44
CA ALA A 6 9.09 -8.05 -51.35
C ALA A 6 9.56 -8.69 -50.04
N LEU A 7 10.31 -9.79 -50.11
CA LEU A 7 10.83 -10.48 -48.93
C LEU A 7 12.00 -9.70 -48.29
N LEU A 8 12.79 -9.00 -49.09
CA LEU A 8 13.89 -8.16 -48.59
C LEU A 8 13.37 -6.89 -47.90
N MET A 9 12.31 -6.25 -48.43
CA MET A 9 11.73 -5.04 -47.80
C MET A 9 11.05 -5.33 -46.46
N VAL A 10 10.42 -6.50 -46.30
CA VAL A 10 9.82 -6.91 -45.02
C VAL A 10 10.90 -7.22 -43.98
N ALA A 11 12.03 -7.80 -44.40
CA ALA A 11 13.16 -8.08 -43.51
C ALA A 11 13.83 -6.80 -42.97
N THR A 12 14.00 -5.76 -43.79
CA THR A 12 14.57 -4.48 -43.32
C THR A 12 13.63 -3.72 -42.39
N MET A 13 12.31 -3.90 -42.53
CA MET A 13 11.31 -3.28 -41.66
C MET A 13 11.18 -4.01 -40.30
N MET A 14 11.48 -5.31 -40.25
CA MET A 14 11.55 -6.09 -39.00
C MET A 14 12.79 -5.77 -38.15
N LEU A 15 13.87 -5.28 -38.75
CA LEU A 15 15.09 -4.88 -38.02
C LEU A 15 15.01 -3.50 -37.36
N CYS A 16 14.04 -2.65 -37.70
CA CYS A 16 13.83 -1.37 -37.00
C CYS A 16 13.01 -1.47 -35.71
N PHE A 17 12.42 -2.63 -35.39
CA PHE A 17 11.72 -2.85 -34.11
C PHE A 17 12.53 -3.65 -33.08
N ALA A 18 13.71 -4.17 -33.45
CA ALA A 18 14.57 -4.93 -32.55
C ALA A 18 15.61 -4.08 -31.78
N GLY A 19 15.53 -2.74 -31.88
CA GLY A 19 16.55 -1.82 -31.35
C GLY A 19 16.08 -0.87 -30.25
N CYS A 20 14.81 -0.88 -29.86
CA CYS A 20 14.36 -0.20 -28.64
C CYS A 20 14.34 -1.22 -27.51
N GLY A 21 15.52 -1.77 -27.18
CA GLY A 21 15.69 -2.53 -25.95
C GLY A 21 15.17 -1.66 -24.82
N LYS A 22 14.11 -2.10 -24.13
CA LYS A 22 13.70 -1.49 -22.87
C LYS A 22 14.95 -1.53 -22.01
N LYS A 23 15.67 -0.41 -21.88
CA LYS A 23 16.79 -0.30 -20.95
C LYS A 23 16.23 -0.77 -19.60
N ASP A 24 16.92 -1.69 -18.95
CA ASP A 24 16.54 -2.12 -17.61
C ASP A 24 16.54 -0.89 -16.70
N VAL A 25 15.35 -0.35 -16.47
CA VAL A 25 15.13 0.81 -15.63
C VAL A 25 15.27 0.34 -14.19
N LYS A 26 16.36 0.73 -13.54
CA LYS A 26 16.51 0.57 -12.09
C LYS A 26 15.86 1.73 -11.36
N LEU A 27 15.22 1.40 -10.23
CA LEU A 27 14.58 2.36 -9.34
C LEU A 27 15.40 2.49 -8.05
N LYS A 28 15.33 3.67 -7.43
CA LYS A 28 15.93 3.93 -6.12
C LYS A 28 14.99 4.73 -5.23
N ILE A 29 15.09 4.49 -3.92
CA ILE A 29 14.36 5.23 -2.89
C ILE A 29 15.22 6.41 -2.43
N ILE A 30 14.61 7.59 -2.33
CA ILE A 30 15.13 8.75 -1.62
C ILE A 30 14.37 8.81 -0.30
N ASN A 31 15.03 8.35 0.77
CA ASN A 31 14.45 8.26 2.10
C ASN A 31 14.78 9.52 2.91
N GLU A 32 13.96 10.56 2.74
CA GLU A 32 14.02 11.80 3.55
C GLU A 32 12.93 11.85 4.63
N GLU A 33 12.15 10.77 4.79
CA GLU A 33 11.07 10.64 5.78
C GLU A 33 10.12 11.86 5.76
N LEU A 34 9.49 12.09 4.60
CA LEU A 34 8.73 13.30 4.27
C LEU A 34 7.38 13.43 5.00
N GLY A 35 7.13 12.59 6.00
CA GLY A 35 5.90 12.57 6.79
C GLY A 35 5.82 11.26 7.53
N ALA A 36 5.79 11.31 8.86
CA ALA A 36 5.60 10.14 9.71
C ALA A 36 4.11 9.93 9.98
N GLU A 37 3.67 8.68 9.96
CA GLU A 37 2.28 8.31 10.12
C GLU A 37 2.14 6.89 10.70
N TYR A 38 0.96 6.57 11.20
CA TYR A 38 0.65 5.23 11.70
C TYR A 38 -0.45 4.60 10.88
N TYR A 39 -0.34 3.30 10.61
CA TYR A 39 -1.44 2.53 10.04
C TYR A 39 -2.36 1.99 11.12
N GLY A 40 -3.64 1.96 10.78
CA GLY A 40 -4.71 1.33 11.56
C GLY A 40 -5.73 0.70 10.61
N ILE A 41 -6.78 0.16 11.20
CA ILE A 41 -7.92 -0.43 10.51
C ILE A 41 -9.09 0.52 10.69
N ALA A 42 -9.74 0.92 9.59
CA ALA A 42 -10.93 1.76 9.66
C ALA A 42 -12.19 0.91 9.59
N PHE A 43 -13.06 1.06 10.56
CA PHE A 43 -14.39 0.47 10.61
C PHE A 43 -15.45 1.54 10.41
N ARG A 44 -16.67 1.11 10.08
CA ARG A 44 -17.82 2.00 9.91
C ARG A 44 -18.09 2.80 11.18
N LYS A 45 -18.78 3.93 10.99
CA LYS A 45 -19.24 4.79 12.08
C LYS A 45 -20.17 4.00 13.00
N GLY A 46 -19.86 3.99 14.31
CA GLY A 46 -20.64 3.24 15.31
C GLY A 46 -20.43 1.72 15.31
N ASP A 47 -19.38 1.21 14.67
CA ASP A 47 -19.03 -0.23 14.65
C ASP A 47 -17.89 -0.55 15.65
N GLU A 48 -17.99 -0.01 16.88
CA GLU A 48 -17.00 -0.21 17.94
C GLU A 48 -16.90 -1.68 18.37
N GLU A 49 -18.00 -2.43 18.27
CA GLU A 49 -18.03 -3.84 18.61
C GLU A 49 -17.16 -4.67 17.68
N THR A 50 -17.29 -4.49 16.36
CA THR A 50 -16.44 -5.21 15.40
C THR A 50 -14.97 -4.85 15.57
N CYS A 51 -14.66 -3.56 15.76
CA CYS A 51 -13.30 -3.11 16.03
C CYS A 51 -12.73 -3.78 17.29
N LYS A 52 -13.51 -3.83 18.38
CA LYS A 52 -13.13 -4.47 19.65
C LYS A 52 -12.78 -5.95 19.46
N TYR A 53 -13.61 -6.72 18.74
CA TYR A 53 -13.34 -8.14 18.50
C TYR A 53 -12.10 -8.34 17.64
N ILE A 54 -11.90 -7.54 16.59
CA ILE A 54 -10.71 -7.63 15.74
C ILE A 54 -9.45 -7.27 16.54
N ASP A 55 -9.45 -6.16 17.29
CA ASP A 55 -8.28 -5.78 18.10
C ASP A 55 -7.96 -6.85 19.16
N ALA A 56 -8.97 -7.40 19.83
CA ALA A 56 -8.78 -8.48 20.80
C ALA A 56 -8.22 -9.75 20.15
N ALA A 57 -8.71 -10.13 18.97
CA ALA A 57 -8.19 -11.27 18.23
C ALA A 57 -6.74 -11.05 17.77
N VAL A 58 -6.39 -9.86 17.25
CA VAL A 58 -5.02 -9.51 16.88
C VAL A 58 -4.09 -9.58 18.09
N GLN A 59 -4.53 -9.07 19.25
CA GLN A 59 -3.75 -9.18 20.49
C GLN A 59 -3.57 -10.63 20.95
N GLU A 60 -4.57 -11.49 20.77
CA GLU A 60 -4.41 -12.92 21.05
C GLU A 60 -3.38 -13.57 20.10
N LEU A 61 -3.39 -13.21 18.81
CA LEU A 61 -2.35 -13.64 17.86
C LEU A 61 -0.95 -13.19 18.28
N VAL A 62 -0.83 -12.00 18.88
CA VAL A 62 0.44 -11.51 19.42
C VAL A 62 0.85 -12.36 20.63
N LYS A 63 -0.06 -12.58 21.59
CA LYS A 63 0.19 -13.36 22.81
C LYS A 63 0.59 -14.81 22.51
N ASN A 64 -0.09 -15.45 21.57
CA ASN A 64 0.17 -16.86 21.21
C ASN A 64 1.32 -17.02 20.18
N GLY A 65 1.91 -15.92 19.72
CA GLY A 65 3.05 -15.88 18.81
C GLY A 65 2.72 -16.05 17.33
N GLU A 66 1.45 -16.24 16.94
CA GLU A 66 1.05 -16.40 15.55
C GLU A 66 1.27 -15.12 14.73
N TYR A 67 1.03 -13.95 15.32
CA TYR A 67 1.31 -12.66 14.68
C TYR A 67 2.79 -12.54 14.28
N LYS A 68 3.69 -12.96 15.18
CA LYS A 68 5.13 -12.98 14.90
C LYS A 68 5.48 -13.98 13.81
N LYS A 69 4.88 -15.19 13.81
CA LYS A 69 5.10 -16.17 12.73
C LYS A 69 4.66 -15.65 11.37
N ILE A 70 3.54 -14.93 11.31
CA ILE A 70 3.10 -14.23 10.09
C ILE A 70 4.14 -13.19 9.69
N ALA A 71 4.54 -12.31 10.60
CA ALA A 71 5.53 -11.26 10.35
C ALA A 71 6.89 -11.79 9.86
N ASP A 72 7.32 -12.97 10.36
CA ASP A 72 8.58 -13.61 9.97
C ASP A 72 8.55 -14.25 8.57
N LYS A 73 7.39 -14.28 7.88
CA LYS A 73 7.31 -14.75 6.48
C LYS A 73 8.27 -13.91 5.61
N LYS A 74 8.94 -14.59 4.67
CA LYS A 74 9.97 -14.01 3.79
C LYS A 74 9.52 -12.73 3.08
N ASP A 75 8.25 -12.66 2.71
CA ASP A 75 7.69 -11.55 1.95
C ASP A 75 7.45 -10.30 2.82
N TYR A 76 7.49 -10.42 4.16
CA TYR A 76 7.23 -9.34 5.12
C TYR A 76 8.47 -8.91 5.92
N LYS A 77 9.63 -9.51 5.65
CA LYS A 77 10.90 -9.19 6.35
C LYS A 77 11.23 -7.70 6.42
N ASP A 78 10.76 -6.94 5.43
CA ASP A 78 11.06 -5.53 5.24
C ASP A 78 10.15 -4.59 6.06
N ILE A 79 9.10 -5.13 6.70
CA ILE A 79 8.16 -4.39 7.55
C ILE A 79 8.27 -4.75 9.03
N VAL A 80 8.88 -5.89 9.40
CA VAL A 80 8.89 -6.39 10.80
C VAL A 80 9.38 -5.36 11.81
N GLY A 81 10.43 -4.60 11.47
CA GLY A 81 11.05 -3.62 12.37
C GLY A 81 10.15 -2.42 12.75
N ASN A 82 9.02 -2.24 12.06
CA ASN A 82 8.10 -1.13 12.24
C ASN A 82 6.70 -1.58 12.71
N LEU A 83 6.50 -2.87 12.99
CA LEU A 83 5.24 -3.39 13.51
C LEU A 83 5.09 -3.01 14.98
N MET A 84 4.04 -2.23 15.30
CA MET A 84 3.82 -1.69 16.64
C MET A 84 3.67 -2.80 17.68
N PHE A 85 2.88 -3.83 17.38
CA PHE A 85 2.64 -4.95 18.30
C PHE A 85 3.88 -5.82 18.59
N LEU A 86 4.98 -5.64 17.86
CA LEU A 86 6.25 -6.32 18.10
C LEU A 86 7.32 -5.40 18.69
N ALA A 87 7.02 -4.11 18.90
CA ALA A 87 7.92 -3.17 19.54
C ALA A 87 7.95 -3.37 21.06
N GLU A 88 9.15 -3.35 21.66
CA GLU A 88 9.35 -3.64 23.09
C GLU A 88 8.62 -2.66 24.03
N ASP A 89 8.46 -1.41 23.60
CA ASP A 89 7.91 -0.31 24.37
C ASP A 89 6.44 0.00 24.04
N TYR A 90 5.87 -0.65 23.02
CA TYR A 90 4.47 -0.43 22.65
C TYR A 90 3.52 -1.21 23.57
N LYS A 91 2.54 -0.49 24.14
CA LYS A 91 1.49 -1.05 24.97
C LYS A 91 0.14 -0.81 24.29
N ALA A 92 -0.36 -1.84 23.63
CA ALA A 92 -1.71 -1.82 23.07
C ALA A 92 -2.75 -1.71 24.18
N LYS A 93 -3.86 -1.02 23.89
CA LYS A 93 -5.03 -0.98 24.77
C LYS A 93 -5.59 -2.40 24.98
N GLU A 94 -5.86 -2.79 26.22
CA GLU A 94 -6.51 -4.07 26.50
C GLU A 94 -8.01 -4.03 26.22
N TYR A 95 -8.54 -5.14 25.70
CA TYR A 95 -9.96 -5.31 25.42
C TYR A 95 -10.56 -6.44 26.25
N ASP A 96 -11.53 -6.10 27.10
CA ASP A 96 -12.30 -7.07 27.89
C ASP A 96 -13.43 -7.66 27.04
N VAL A 97 -13.09 -8.59 26.15
CA VAL A 97 -14.03 -9.38 25.35
C VAL A 97 -13.60 -10.83 25.31
N ASP A 98 -14.55 -11.73 25.48
CA ASP A 98 -14.34 -13.16 25.29
C ASP A 98 -14.47 -13.48 23.79
N ILE A 99 -13.33 -13.55 23.10
CA ILE A 99 -13.28 -13.86 21.67
C ILE A 99 -13.87 -15.24 21.33
N THR A 100 -14.00 -16.15 22.30
CA THR A 100 -14.61 -17.48 22.09
C THR A 100 -16.14 -17.43 21.98
N ASN A 101 -16.76 -16.33 22.42
CA ASN A 101 -18.21 -16.10 22.33
C ASN A 101 -18.61 -15.25 21.12
N ALA A 102 -17.68 -14.96 20.19
CA ALA A 102 -17.99 -14.21 18.99
C ALA A 102 -19.09 -14.93 18.17
N GLU A 103 -20.16 -14.21 17.81
CA GLU A 103 -21.18 -14.75 16.92
C GLU A 103 -20.58 -15.02 15.54
N LYS A 104 -20.80 -16.24 15.02
CA LYS A 104 -20.31 -16.62 13.69
C LYS A 104 -20.96 -15.75 12.63
N ARG A 105 -20.13 -15.17 11.77
CA ARG A 105 -20.56 -14.34 10.65
C ARG A 105 -19.55 -14.36 9.51
N THR A 106 -19.95 -13.83 8.37
CA THR A 106 -19.00 -13.42 7.33
C THR A 106 -18.40 -12.07 7.71
N PHE A 107 -17.09 -11.92 7.54
CA PHE A 107 -16.37 -10.66 7.71
C PHE A 107 -15.68 -10.28 6.40
N THR A 108 -16.01 -9.11 5.86
CA THR A 108 -15.51 -8.65 4.56
C THR A 108 -14.42 -7.59 4.75
N ILE A 109 -13.16 -7.94 4.50
CA ILE A 109 -12.03 -7.02 4.52
C ILE A 109 -11.96 -6.22 3.21
N GLY A 110 -11.94 -4.89 3.30
CA GLY A 110 -11.70 -3.99 2.19
C GLY A 110 -10.20 -3.71 1.98
N ILE A 111 -9.69 -3.97 0.78
CA ILE A 111 -8.27 -3.82 0.46
C ILE A 111 -8.01 -3.04 -0.84
N ASP A 112 -6.85 -2.40 -0.94
CA ASP A 112 -6.22 -2.08 -2.22
C ASP A 112 -5.43 -3.32 -2.70
N PRO A 113 -5.71 -3.90 -3.89
CA PRO A 113 -5.02 -5.09 -4.38
C PRO A 113 -3.65 -4.80 -5.02
N GLU A 114 -3.15 -3.56 -4.94
CA GLU A 114 -1.90 -3.11 -5.54
C GLU A 114 -0.94 -2.47 -4.51
N TYR A 115 -1.08 -2.88 -3.23
CA TYR A 115 -0.40 -2.30 -2.07
C TYR A 115 0.52 -3.30 -1.32
N PRO A 116 1.53 -3.91 -1.99
CA PRO A 116 2.46 -4.79 -1.32
C PRO A 116 3.35 -4.03 -0.32
N PRO A 117 3.70 -4.64 0.83
CA PRO A 117 3.50 -6.06 1.16
C PRO A 117 2.23 -6.34 1.98
N PHE A 118 1.33 -5.36 2.15
CA PHE A 118 0.18 -5.46 3.05
C PHE A 118 -1.01 -6.18 2.42
N SER A 119 -1.33 -5.81 1.18
CA SER A 119 -2.46 -6.36 0.42
C SER A 119 -2.17 -6.25 -1.07
N TYR A 120 -2.15 -7.39 -1.74
CA TYR A 120 -1.86 -7.44 -3.17
C TYR A 120 -2.37 -8.71 -3.81
N MET A 121 -2.54 -8.67 -5.14
CA MET A 121 -2.74 -9.89 -5.93
C MET A 121 -1.41 -10.63 -6.10
N GLY A 122 -1.33 -11.86 -5.62
CA GLY A 122 -0.20 -12.76 -5.83
C GLY A 122 -0.14 -13.30 -7.26
N ASP A 123 1.01 -13.90 -7.61
CA ASP A 123 1.23 -14.48 -8.94
C ASP A 123 0.30 -15.71 -9.20
N ASP A 124 -0.26 -16.30 -8.15
CA ASP A 124 -1.25 -17.38 -8.21
C ASP A 124 -2.70 -16.89 -8.45
N GLY A 125 -2.88 -15.57 -8.59
CA GLY A 125 -4.19 -14.94 -8.78
C GLY A 125 -5.04 -14.86 -7.52
N LYS A 126 -4.45 -15.04 -6.33
CA LYS A 126 -5.14 -14.86 -5.05
C LYS A 126 -4.67 -13.58 -4.35
N TYR A 127 -5.57 -12.97 -3.60
CA TYR A 127 -5.20 -11.87 -2.70
C TYR A 127 -4.36 -12.41 -1.54
N THR A 128 -3.25 -11.75 -1.27
CA THR A 128 -2.30 -12.09 -0.20
C THR A 128 -1.67 -10.81 0.36
N GLY A 129 -0.93 -10.93 1.46
CA GLY A 129 -0.23 -9.83 2.09
C GLY A 129 -0.39 -9.84 3.60
N PHE A 130 0.40 -9.03 4.29
CA PHE A 130 0.46 -9.02 5.75
C PHE A 130 -0.92 -8.77 6.38
N ASP A 131 -1.66 -7.77 5.89
CA ASP A 131 -2.97 -7.42 6.43
C ASP A 131 -4.00 -8.55 6.21
N ILE A 132 -3.94 -9.20 5.04
CA ILE A 132 -4.83 -10.31 4.70
C ILE A 132 -4.51 -11.54 5.56
N ASP A 133 -3.23 -11.85 5.76
CA ASP A 133 -2.80 -12.98 6.59
C ASP A 133 -3.20 -12.79 8.05
N VAL A 134 -3.01 -11.59 8.61
CA VAL A 134 -3.41 -11.28 9.97
C VAL A 134 -4.94 -11.28 10.10
N CYS A 135 -5.67 -10.73 9.11
CA CYS A 135 -7.12 -10.74 9.10
C CYS A 135 -7.69 -12.16 9.06
N GLN A 136 -7.12 -13.04 8.22
CA GLN A 136 -7.53 -14.44 8.15
C GLN A 136 -7.31 -15.13 9.50
N ALA A 137 -6.13 -14.97 10.11
CA ALA A 137 -5.83 -15.58 11.40
C ALA A 137 -6.74 -15.04 12.53
N ALA A 138 -7.11 -13.75 12.49
CA ALA A 138 -8.05 -13.16 13.43
C ALA A 138 -9.48 -13.73 13.22
N CYS A 139 -9.91 -13.87 11.97
CA CYS A 139 -11.19 -14.50 11.64
C CYS A 139 -11.24 -15.97 12.10
N ASP A 140 -10.14 -16.72 11.95
CA ASP A 140 -10.05 -18.10 12.41
C ASP A 140 -10.24 -18.23 13.93
N LEU A 141 -9.67 -17.31 14.72
CA LEU A 141 -9.88 -17.25 16.18
C LEU A 141 -11.34 -16.93 16.55
N LEU A 142 -11.98 -16.05 15.77
CA LEU A 142 -13.35 -15.59 15.99
C LEU A 142 -14.41 -16.54 15.40
N GLY A 143 -14.00 -17.56 14.64
CA GLY A 143 -14.90 -18.43 13.89
C GLY A 143 -15.67 -17.71 12.78
N TRP A 144 -15.10 -16.64 12.22
CA TRP A 144 -15.67 -15.85 11.12
C TRP A 144 -15.19 -16.36 9.77
N GLU A 145 -16.05 -16.26 8.75
CA GLU A 145 -15.67 -16.53 7.36
C GLU A 145 -15.15 -15.23 6.72
N MET A 146 -13.87 -15.17 6.39
CA MET A 146 -13.29 -14.00 5.73
C MET A 146 -13.68 -13.94 4.24
N LYS A 147 -14.06 -12.76 3.76
CA LYS A 147 -14.18 -12.41 2.35
C LYS A 147 -13.36 -11.17 2.04
N VAL A 148 -12.85 -11.08 0.82
CA VAL A 148 -12.08 -9.91 0.37
C VAL A 148 -12.93 -9.07 -0.58
N PHE A 149 -12.93 -7.77 -0.35
CA PHE A 149 -13.50 -6.76 -1.23
C PHE A 149 -12.40 -5.79 -1.70
N THR A 150 -12.27 -5.56 -3.00
CA THR A 150 -11.31 -4.59 -3.53
C THR A 150 -11.92 -3.20 -3.60
N VAL A 151 -11.33 -2.24 -2.89
CA VAL A 151 -11.82 -0.87 -2.86
C VAL A 151 -11.23 -0.03 -4.00
N ASP A 152 -11.97 0.96 -4.48
CA ASP A 152 -11.37 2.12 -5.13
C ASP A 152 -10.84 3.02 -4.01
N TRP A 153 -9.52 3.16 -3.89
CA TRP A 153 -8.91 3.85 -2.76
C TRP A 153 -9.41 5.29 -2.58
N ASP A 154 -9.79 5.98 -3.66
CA ASP A 154 -10.35 7.34 -3.58
C ASP A 154 -11.77 7.34 -3.00
N SER A 155 -12.51 6.24 -3.15
CA SER A 155 -13.89 6.07 -2.68
C SER A 155 -14.03 5.13 -1.47
N LYS A 156 -12.93 4.62 -0.90
CA LYS A 156 -12.91 3.59 0.16
C LYS A 156 -13.85 3.86 1.34
N LEU A 157 -13.92 5.11 1.80
CA LEU A 157 -14.81 5.50 2.92
C LEU A 157 -16.30 5.50 2.52
N LEU A 158 -16.61 5.87 1.27
CA LEU A 158 -17.97 5.77 0.73
C LEU A 158 -18.40 4.31 0.59
N GLN A 159 -17.49 3.43 0.15
CA GLN A 159 -17.72 1.99 0.03
C GLN A 159 -17.87 1.31 1.40
N LEU A 160 -17.10 1.76 2.40
CA LEU A 160 -17.25 1.36 3.79
C LEU A 160 -18.63 1.76 4.34
N ASP A 161 -19.05 3.02 4.15
CA ASP A 161 -20.38 3.51 4.55
C ASP A 161 -21.53 2.78 3.81
N ALA A 162 -21.30 2.41 2.54
CA ALA A 162 -22.23 1.62 1.73
C ALA A 162 -22.30 0.13 2.12
N LYS A 163 -21.50 -0.30 3.10
CA LYS A 163 -21.42 -1.68 3.61
C LYS A 163 -20.94 -2.69 2.57
N GLU A 164 -20.12 -2.26 1.61
CA GLU A 164 -19.45 -3.17 0.67
C GLU A 164 -18.34 -3.99 1.37
N CYS A 165 -17.82 -3.47 2.49
CA CYS A 165 -16.91 -4.15 3.40
C CYS A 165 -17.19 -3.77 4.86
N ASP A 166 -16.63 -4.55 5.79
CA ASP A 166 -16.73 -4.36 7.24
C ASP A 166 -15.62 -3.48 7.81
N CYS A 167 -14.45 -3.51 7.17
CA CYS A 167 -13.35 -2.61 7.47
C CYS A 167 -12.54 -2.31 6.22
N ILE A 168 -11.69 -1.29 6.33
CA ILE A 168 -10.57 -1.05 5.41
C ILE A 168 -9.28 -1.41 6.16
N TRP A 169 -8.58 -2.43 5.68
CA TRP A 169 -7.33 -2.93 6.28
C TRP A 169 -6.34 -3.24 5.17
N SER A 170 -5.57 -2.22 4.80
CA SER A 170 -4.68 -2.23 3.64
C SER A 170 -3.63 -1.12 3.76
N GLY A 171 -2.86 -1.14 4.85
CA GLY A 171 -1.89 -0.11 5.20
C GLY A 171 -2.52 1.27 5.34
N MET A 172 -3.70 1.35 5.97
CA MET A 172 -4.47 2.59 6.00
C MET A 172 -3.94 3.55 7.05
N THR A 173 -3.41 4.69 6.62
CA THR A 173 -3.02 5.79 7.52
C THR A 173 -4.18 6.25 8.37
N ILE A 174 -3.95 6.30 9.69
CA ILE A 174 -4.84 6.92 10.67
C ILE A 174 -4.80 8.43 10.46
N MET A 175 -5.93 9.00 10.05
CA MET A 175 -6.10 10.46 9.90
C MET A 175 -7.07 10.98 10.95
N ASP A 176 -6.77 12.13 11.56
CA ASP A 176 -7.67 12.77 12.53
C ASP A 176 -9.04 13.08 11.91
N SER A 177 -9.07 13.44 10.63
CA SER A 177 -10.30 13.68 9.87
C SER A 177 -11.24 12.47 9.80
N MET A 178 -10.72 11.24 9.90
CA MET A 178 -11.56 10.03 9.96
C MET A 178 -12.26 9.92 11.31
N LYS A 179 -11.52 10.19 12.40
CA LYS A 179 -12.08 10.21 13.76
C LYS A 179 -13.10 11.32 13.93
N GLU A 180 -12.83 12.51 13.39
CA GLU A 180 -13.77 13.64 13.38
C GLU A 180 -15.07 13.33 12.62
N GLN A 181 -14.98 12.52 11.56
CA GLN A 181 -16.16 12.03 10.82
C GLN A 181 -16.88 10.87 11.52
N GLY A 182 -16.36 10.38 12.65
CA GLY A 182 -16.96 9.33 13.46
C GLY A 182 -16.61 7.91 13.04
N TYR A 183 -15.63 7.70 12.15
CA TYR A 183 -15.15 6.35 11.85
C TYR A 183 -14.43 5.77 13.08
N VAL A 184 -14.64 4.48 13.32
CA VAL A 184 -13.96 3.76 14.39
C VAL A 184 -12.62 3.26 13.85
N ILE A 185 -11.54 3.50 14.60
CA ILE A 185 -10.18 3.15 14.18
C ILE A 185 -9.58 2.20 15.21
N SER A 186 -8.92 1.14 14.74
CA SER A 186 -8.19 0.18 15.58
C SER A 186 -7.02 0.81 16.34
N GLU A 187 -6.41 0.02 17.22
CA GLU A 187 -5.04 0.29 17.65
C GLU A 187 -4.08 0.39 16.45
N PRO A 188 -3.08 1.30 16.48
CA PRO A 188 -2.10 1.41 15.42
C PRO A 188 -1.22 0.15 15.35
N TYR A 189 -1.06 -0.42 14.16
CA TYR A 189 -0.30 -1.67 13.98
C TYR A 189 1.04 -1.50 13.26
N TYR A 190 1.28 -0.36 12.62
CA TYR A 190 2.51 -0.12 11.87
C TYR A 190 2.92 1.35 11.88
N TYR A 191 4.22 1.62 12.06
CA TYR A 191 4.81 2.95 11.90
C TYR A 191 5.37 3.13 10.49
N ASN A 192 4.89 4.16 9.80
CA ASN A 192 5.24 4.45 8.41
C ASN A 192 5.88 5.83 8.24
N THR A 193 6.64 5.98 7.15
CA THR A 193 7.05 7.28 6.62
C THR A 193 6.82 7.37 5.11
N GLN A 194 6.59 8.59 4.62
CA GLN A 194 6.50 8.88 3.18
C GLN A 194 7.89 9.10 2.57
N VAL A 195 8.11 8.55 1.37
CA VAL A 195 9.37 8.66 0.64
C VAL A 195 9.14 8.94 -0.84
N LEU A 196 10.24 9.13 -1.56
CA LEU A 196 10.24 9.30 -3.01
C LEU A 196 10.90 8.08 -3.67
N VAL A 197 10.32 7.60 -4.77
CA VAL A 197 10.97 6.64 -5.67
C VAL A 197 11.25 7.32 -7.00
N VAL A 198 12.48 7.17 -7.49
CA VAL A 198 12.94 7.76 -8.75
C VAL A 198 13.71 6.74 -9.58
N LYS A 199 13.93 7.02 -10.87
CA LYS A 199 14.88 6.24 -11.68
C LYS A 199 16.32 6.50 -11.25
N GLU A 200 17.12 5.45 -11.24
CA GLU A 200 18.58 5.58 -11.13
C GLU A 200 19.17 6.36 -12.31
N GLY A 201 20.31 7.01 -12.08
CA GLY A 201 21.04 7.75 -13.13
C GLY A 201 20.42 9.09 -13.58
N LYS A 202 19.30 9.53 -12.98
CA LYS A 202 18.64 10.81 -13.31
C LYS A 202 19.12 12.03 -12.50
N GLY A 203 20.10 11.86 -11.62
CA GLY A 203 20.67 12.95 -10.83
C GLY A 203 19.81 13.44 -9.65
N ILE A 204 18.58 12.96 -9.50
CA ILE A 204 17.69 13.28 -8.36
C ILE A 204 18.20 12.57 -7.11
N LYS A 205 18.56 13.29 -6.05
CA LYS A 205 19.11 12.74 -4.80
C LYS A 205 18.31 13.16 -3.55
N SER A 206 17.50 14.19 -3.67
CA SER A 206 16.67 14.78 -2.62
C SER A 206 15.33 15.26 -3.20
N SER A 207 14.35 15.52 -2.35
CA SER A 207 13.09 16.19 -2.72
C SER A 207 13.31 17.56 -3.38
N LYS A 208 14.40 18.26 -3.02
CA LYS A 208 14.78 19.56 -3.64
C LYS A 208 15.11 19.43 -5.12
N ASP A 209 15.61 18.28 -5.56
CA ASP A 209 15.93 18.01 -6.96
C ASP A 209 14.68 17.76 -7.83
N LEU A 210 13.48 17.74 -7.21
CA LEU A 210 12.20 17.64 -7.90
C LEU A 210 11.64 19.00 -8.37
N LYS A 211 12.39 20.08 -8.19
CA LYS A 211 12.02 21.37 -8.78
C LYS A 211 11.83 21.23 -10.30
N ASP A 212 10.71 21.73 -10.80
CA ASP A 212 10.31 21.65 -12.21
C ASP A 212 10.16 20.20 -12.74
N LYS A 213 9.97 19.22 -11.86
CA LYS A 213 9.73 17.79 -12.19
C LYS A 213 8.27 17.40 -11.99
N VAL A 214 7.88 16.29 -12.61
CA VAL A 214 6.54 15.71 -12.48
C VAL A 214 6.56 14.61 -11.41
N VAL A 215 5.70 14.72 -10.41
CA VAL A 215 5.61 13.75 -9.30
C VAL A 215 4.27 13.01 -9.38
N ALA A 216 4.28 11.69 -9.32
CA ALA A 216 3.09 10.87 -9.21
C ALA A 216 2.73 10.59 -7.75
N VAL A 217 1.44 10.51 -7.46
CA VAL A 217 0.89 10.01 -6.18
C VAL A 217 -0.44 9.31 -6.43
N GLN A 218 -0.80 8.32 -5.61
CA GLN A 218 -2.13 7.72 -5.68
C GLN A 218 -3.16 8.67 -5.06
N LYS A 219 -4.29 8.86 -5.75
CA LYS A 219 -5.39 9.71 -5.29
C LYS A 219 -6.02 9.16 -4.00
N GLY A 220 -6.36 10.04 -3.08
CA GLY A 220 -7.01 9.67 -1.81
C GLY A 220 -6.07 9.07 -0.75
N THR A 221 -4.75 9.08 -0.97
CA THR A 221 -3.74 8.68 0.03
C THR A 221 -3.39 9.83 0.98
N SER A 222 -2.85 9.49 2.15
CA SER A 222 -2.25 10.48 3.06
C SER A 222 -1.07 11.21 2.40
N GLY A 223 -0.29 10.54 1.56
CA GLY A 223 0.77 11.17 0.77
C GLY A 223 0.25 12.26 -0.17
N ALA A 224 -0.91 12.05 -0.80
CA ALA A 224 -1.56 13.11 -1.59
C ALA A 224 -1.99 14.29 -0.71
N SER A 225 -2.59 14.03 0.46
CA SER A 225 -2.97 15.06 1.44
C SER A 225 -1.76 15.84 1.96
N LEU A 226 -0.67 15.17 2.34
CA LEU A 226 0.57 15.80 2.81
C LEU A 226 1.12 16.80 1.79
N LEU A 227 1.06 16.47 0.49
CA LEU A 227 1.47 17.39 -0.57
C LEU A 227 0.58 18.63 -0.68
N ASP A 228 -0.70 18.55 -0.30
CA ASP A 228 -1.63 19.68 -0.29
C ASP A 228 -1.60 20.50 1.00
N ASP A 229 -1.12 19.90 2.08
CA ASP A 229 -1.07 20.47 3.43
C ASP A 229 0.39 20.78 3.86
N ASP A 230 1.01 19.92 4.66
CA ASP A 230 2.31 20.18 5.30
C ASP A 230 3.47 20.39 4.30
N LEU A 231 3.42 19.69 3.17
CA LEU A 231 4.42 19.77 2.10
C LEU A 231 3.99 20.69 0.96
N LYS A 232 2.96 21.54 1.13
CA LYS A 232 2.47 22.46 0.10
C LYS A 232 3.56 23.36 -0.49
N SER A 233 4.51 23.79 0.34
CA SER A 233 5.66 24.59 -0.11
C SER A 233 6.60 23.80 -1.02
N LEU A 234 6.83 22.53 -0.72
CA LEU A 234 7.59 21.62 -1.57
C LEU A 234 6.83 21.33 -2.87
N LYS A 235 5.53 21.00 -2.80
CA LYS A 235 4.67 20.76 -3.97
C LYS A 235 4.71 21.91 -4.98
N LYS A 236 4.72 23.16 -4.51
CA LYS A 236 4.81 24.37 -5.36
C LYS A 236 6.10 24.46 -6.19
N THR A 237 7.15 23.73 -5.81
CA THR A 237 8.41 23.69 -6.58
C THR A 237 8.35 22.73 -7.75
N PHE A 238 7.44 21.75 -7.72
CA PHE A 238 7.29 20.77 -8.78
C PHE A 238 6.67 21.41 -10.02
N LYS A 239 6.94 20.83 -11.19
CA LYS A 239 6.24 21.22 -12.42
C LYS A 239 4.77 20.84 -12.34
N GLU A 240 4.49 19.64 -11.83
CA GLU A 240 3.15 19.08 -11.75
C GLU A 240 3.12 17.93 -10.72
N VAL A 241 2.01 17.79 -10.00
CA VAL A 241 1.67 16.55 -9.29
C VAL A 241 0.57 15.86 -10.08
N LYS A 242 0.84 14.66 -10.60
CA LYS A 242 -0.14 13.80 -11.25
C LYS A 242 -0.72 12.81 -10.24
N THR A 243 -2.03 12.74 -10.19
CA THR A 243 -2.75 11.77 -9.36
C THR A 243 -3.20 10.59 -10.21
N PHE A 244 -3.00 9.38 -9.71
CA PHE A 244 -3.44 8.14 -10.36
C PHE A 244 -4.33 7.32 -9.44
N LYS A 245 -5.09 6.37 -10.02
CA LYS A 245 -5.98 5.52 -9.24
C LYS A 245 -5.24 4.52 -8.34
N SER A 246 -4.02 4.15 -8.69
CA SER A 246 -3.25 3.15 -7.95
C SER A 246 -1.75 3.36 -8.06
N PHE A 247 -1.01 2.79 -7.10
CA PHE A 247 0.45 2.82 -7.13
C PHE A 247 1.03 2.02 -8.30
N LEU A 248 0.38 0.95 -8.78
CA LEU A 248 0.82 0.24 -9.98
C LEU A 248 0.91 1.19 -11.19
N VAL A 249 -0.09 2.05 -11.36
CA VAL A 249 -0.09 3.06 -12.43
C VAL A 249 0.98 4.12 -12.18
N CYS A 250 1.15 4.60 -10.93
CA CYS A 250 2.24 5.53 -10.57
C CYS A 250 3.62 4.97 -10.96
N PHE A 251 3.90 3.71 -10.60
CA PHE A 251 5.18 3.06 -10.91
C PHE A 251 5.33 2.75 -12.40
N THR A 252 4.24 2.41 -13.10
CA THR A 252 4.25 2.23 -14.57
C THR A 252 4.62 3.54 -15.27
N GLU A 253 4.04 4.66 -14.85
CA GLU A 253 4.36 6.00 -15.37
C GLU A 253 5.79 6.43 -15.03
N LEU A 254 6.28 6.07 -13.84
CA LEU A 254 7.66 6.28 -13.49
C LEU A 254 8.53 5.52 -14.48
N GLU A 255 8.35 4.20 -14.61
CA GLU A 255 9.13 3.33 -15.50
C GLU A 255 9.11 3.78 -16.97
N SER A 256 7.96 4.20 -17.49
CA SER A 256 7.82 4.72 -18.86
C SER A 256 8.45 6.11 -19.04
N GLY A 257 8.61 6.86 -17.94
CA GLY A 257 9.12 8.23 -17.94
C GLY A 257 8.05 9.30 -18.13
N GLY A 258 6.78 8.95 -17.92
CA GLY A 258 5.66 9.90 -17.84
C GLY A 258 5.67 10.76 -16.56
N VAL A 259 6.39 10.30 -15.52
CA VAL A 259 6.74 11.06 -14.32
C VAL A 259 8.22 10.88 -13.92
N ASP A 260 8.75 11.80 -13.12
CA ASP A 260 10.14 11.79 -12.63
C ASP A 260 10.29 11.12 -11.26
N ALA A 261 9.23 11.14 -10.44
CA ALA A 261 9.20 10.54 -9.11
C ALA A 261 7.81 10.01 -8.76
N VAL A 262 7.76 9.06 -7.82
CA VAL A 262 6.54 8.61 -7.13
C VAL A 262 6.68 8.98 -5.67
N PHE A 263 5.70 9.68 -5.11
CA PHE A 263 5.56 9.94 -3.68
C PHE A 263 4.70 8.84 -3.06
N VAL A 264 5.26 8.09 -2.11
CA VAL A 264 4.69 6.81 -1.66
C VAL A 264 5.25 6.40 -0.29
N ASP A 265 4.46 5.63 0.43
CA ASP A 265 4.81 4.97 1.68
C ASP A 265 6.07 4.10 1.55
N TYR A 266 6.97 4.19 2.53
CA TYR A 266 8.25 3.48 2.55
C TYR A 266 8.17 1.95 2.32
N PRO A 267 7.29 1.17 2.98
CA PRO A 267 7.21 -0.27 2.77
C PRO A 267 6.74 -0.64 1.36
N VAL A 268 5.86 0.17 0.78
CA VAL A 268 5.39 0.01 -0.60
C VAL A 268 6.50 0.36 -1.58
N ALA A 269 7.22 1.46 -1.34
CA ALA A 269 8.40 1.83 -2.09
C ALA A 269 9.43 0.69 -2.14
N LYS A 270 9.74 0.09 -0.97
CA LYS A 270 10.65 -1.06 -0.89
C LYS A 270 10.16 -2.24 -1.72
N SER A 271 8.89 -2.58 -1.63
CA SER A 271 8.31 -3.72 -2.35
C SER A 271 8.39 -3.52 -3.86
N TYR A 272 7.99 -2.36 -4.37
CA TYR A 272 8.06 -2.05 -5.81
C TYR A 272 9.51 -1.98 -6.32
N VAL A 273 10.41 -1.34 -5.57
CA VAL A 273 11.83 -1.26 -5.95
C VAL A 273 12.49 -2.65 -5.94
N ALA A 274 12.21 -3.47 -4.93
CA ALA A 274 12.72 -4.83 -4.86
C ALA A 274 12.19 -5.71 -6.00
N LYS A 275 10.90 -5.58 -6.36
CA LYS A 275 10.33 -6.31 -7.50
C LYS A 275 10.94 -5.86 -8.82
N LYS A 276 11.18 -4.56 -9.00
CA LYS A 276 11.71 -3.98 -10.24
C LYS A 276 13.20 -4.26 -10.47
N ASN A 277 13.99 -4.29 -9.40
CA ASN A 277 15.44 -4.46 -9.48
C ASN A 277 15.90 -5.92 -9.39
N LYS A 278 14.97 -6.88 -9.31
CA LYS A 278 15.24 -8.32 -9.46
C LYS A 278 15.59 -8.66 -10.90
#